data_AF-A0A8T5QPN3-F1
#
_entry.id   AF-A0A8T5QPN3-F1
#
_cell.length_a   1.000
_cell.length_b   1.000
_cell.length_c   1.000
_cell.angle_alpha   90.00
_cell.angle_beta   90.00
_cell.angle_gamma   90.00
#
_symmetry.space_group_name_H-M   'P 1'
#
loop_
_entity.id
_entity.type
_entity.pdbx_description
1 polymer ?
#
loop_
_entity_poly.entity_id
_entity_poly.type
_entity_poly.pdbx_seq_one_letter_code
_entity_poly.pdbx_strand_id
1 'polypeptide(L)'
;LGGDIYQFRYSKGTTAFVKGSISRPPTVPSWFSEQLPLSFDLANEIGRFRNLINEYFQAKAKKQDIIQFINEFLYVDSKAADAVYKYLKEQYDFCKIIPNNKKILIEHYNNENERKIIFHTLFGRRVNDCLSRAIAFSLSLTQKRDVEVGISDNGFYISFDKPVNPLAVLEQINTNNLEKIMKHAIDKSEVLKRRFRHCAGRSLMILRNYMGREKNVGRQQVASMILMKTLREIDPNFPILKEAKREVLQDLMNLEDTLEIIRRINEKEITFEEITTKIPSPFAFNLVLQGHLDILKMEDKIEFLKRMHSMVLAKISISNRSGRNASKNLLEDSEDVLKTISFEDKSIEKFKDYNEMHEIQKIILDYAGKIQRIPISFRKELFAIIKGKKIEKVNEGFLEMVKENKEEIMKEWPEELINFILTYINEKEDFNPEEYFATREKDPNLKNSLVKEEIIDNIKKVVRRQKLDDEIKFELIDSVNKKVNLSDNTKEWITDFLSKTIPKYCIDKLYFHLKELIK
;
A
#
# COMPACT_ATOMS: atom_id res chain seq x y z
N LEU A 1 13.15 -8.65 -23.36
CA LEU A 1 12.52 -7.32 -23.34
C LEU A 1 13.63 -6.28 -23.32
N GLY A 2 14.00 -5.74 -24.49
CA GLY A 2 15.13 -4.83 -24.66
C GLY A 2 14.79 -3.39 -24.30
N GLY A 3 14.59 -3.11 -23.01
CA GLY A 3 14.37 -1.77 -22.49
C GLY A 3 15.43 -1.39 -21.46
N ASP A 4 15.85 -0.13 -21.47
CA ASP A 4 16.75 0.42 -20.46
C ASP A 4 16.09 0.42 -19.07
N ILE A 5 16.82 -0.06 -18.07
CA ILE A 5 16.31 -0.18 -16.71
C ILE A 5 16.53 1.13 -15.97
N TYR A 6 15.44 1.73 -15.47
CA TYR A 6 15.49 2.96 -14.70
C TYR A 6 14.92 2.78 -13.29
N GLN A 7 15.63 3.32 -12.31
CA GLN A 7 15.16 3.47 -10.94
C GLN A 7 14.38 4.79 -10.82
N PHE A 8 13.09 4.69 -10.50
CA PHE A 8 12.27 5.85 -10.13
C PHE A 8 12.87 6.56 -8.90
N ARG A 9 12.98 7.89 -8.97
CA ARG A 9 13.45 8.73 -7.85
C ARG A 9 12.31 9.53 -7.25
N TYR A 10 11.62 10.29 -8.10
CA TYR A 10 10.48 11.11 -7.73
C TYR A 10 9.74 11.54 -9.00
N SER A 11 8.52 12.05 -8.86
CA SER A 11 7.77 12.68 -9.95
C SER A 11 7.54 14.16 -9.63
N LYS A 12 7.45 14.99 -10.66
CA LYS A 12 6.96 16.37 -10.55
C LYS A 12 5.92 16.59 -11.64
N GLY A 13 4.66 16.69 -11.23
CA GLY A 13 3.53 16.69 -12.17
C GLY A 13 3.50 15.39 -12.98
N THR A 14 3.48 15.51 -14.30
CA THR A 14 3.46 14.37 -15.24
C THR A 14 4.85 13.85 -15.63
N THR A 15 5.92 14.41 -15.06
CA THR A 15 7.29 14.03 -15.38
C THR A 15 7.88 13.14 -14.29
N ALA A 16 8.29 11.93 -14.65
CA ALA A 16 9.01 11.03 -13.77
C ALA A 16 10.54 11.27 -13.90
N PHE A 17 11.20 11.50 -12.76
CA PHE A 17 12.65 11.61 -12.69
C PHE A 17 13.21 10.26 -12.30
N VAL A 18 14.03 9.71 -13.19
CA VAL A 18 14.53 8.36 -13.10
C VAL A 18 16.05 8.33 -13.26
N LYS A 19 16.72 7.32 -12.69
CA LYS A 19 18.16 7.11 -12.82
C LYS A 19 18.41 5.76 -13.48
N GLY A 20 19.27 5.68 -14.49
CA GLY A 20 19.68 4.39 -15.07
C GLY A 20 20.24 3.45 -13.98
N SER A 21 19.76 2.21 -13.94
CA SER A 21 20.18 1.20 -12.95
C SER A 21 20.30 -0.16 -13.60
N ILE A 22 21.52 -0.61 -13.87
CA ILE A 22 21.79 -1.91 -14.49
C ILE A 22 21.70 -3.06 -13.46
N SER A 23 21.92 -2.76 -12.17
CA SER A 23 22.13 -3.77 -11.12
C SER A 23 20.89 -4.25 -10.38
N ARG A 24 19.72 -3.63 -10.60
CA ARG A 24 18.47 -4.06 -9.95
C ARG A 24 17.60 -4.73 -11.01
N PRO A 25 17.06 -5.93 -10.74
CA PRO A 25 16.06 -6.51 -11.62
C PRO A 25 14.92 -5.48 -11.75
N PRO A 26 14.44 -5.20 -12.97
CA PRO A 26 13.36 -4.24 -13.15
C PRO A 26 12.15 -4.75 -12.37
N THR A 27 11.53 -3.88 -11.57
CA THR A 27 10.16 -4.14 -11.12
C THR A 27 9.33 -4.12 -12.39
N VAL A 28 8.91 -5.30 -12.88
CA VAL A 28 7.97 -5.36 -13.99
C VAL A 28 6.73 -4.60 -13.51
N PRO A 29 6.42 -3.42 -14.08
CA PRO A 29 5.21 -2.74 -13.71
C PRO A 29 4.08 -3.68 -14.11
N SER A 30 3.23 -4.06 -13.17
CA SER A 30 1.94 -4.61 -13.55
C SER A 30 1.16 -3.44 -14.11
N TRP A 31 1.26 -3.26 -15.43
CA TRP A 31 0.34 -2.40 -16.15
C TRP A 31 -1.01 -3.08 -16.08
N PHE A 32 -1.80 -2.71 -15.08
CA PHE A 32 -3.24 -2.80 -15.23
C PHE A 32 -3.58 -1.81 -16.35
N SER A 33 -3.69 -2.33 -17.58
CA SER A 33 -4.49 -1.67 -18.62
C SER A 33 -5.87 -1.33 -18.04
N GLU A 34 -6.72 -0.58 -18.75
CA GLU A 34 -8.15 -0.67 -18.51
C GLU A 34 -8.55 -2.14 -18.73
N GLN A 35 -8.54 -2.94 -17.66
CA GLN A 35 -9.14 -4.26 -17.65
C GLN A 35 -10.58 -4.03 -18.10
N LEU A 36 -10.98 -4.69 -19.18
CA LEU A 36 -12.35 -4.58 -19.65
C LEU A 36 -13.26 -4.93 -18.46
N PRO A 37 -14.13 -4.01 -18.05
CA PRO A 37 -14.97 -4.23 -16.89
C PRO A 37 -15.86 -5.45 -17.15
N LEU A 38 -16.17 -6.19 -16.09
CA LEU A 38 -17.18 -7.25 -16.17
C LEU A 38 -18.48 -6.64 -16.73
N SER A 39 -19.00 -7.22 -17.81
CA SER A 39 -20.24 -6.76 -18.42
C SER A 39 -21.44 -7.06 -17.52
N PHE A 40 -22.50 -6.25 -17.67
CA PHE A 40 -23.73 -6.42 -16.89
C PHE A 40 -24.37 -7.79 -17.08
N ASP A 41 -24.47 -8.25 -18.32
CA ASP A 41 -25.06 -9.56 -18.65
C ASP A 41 -24.27 -10.71 -18.02
N LEU A 42 -22.94 -10.71 -18.15
CA LEU A 42 -22.09 -11.75 -17.58
C LEU A 42 -22.12 -11.71 -16.05
N ALA A 43 -22.15 -10.51 -15.45
CA ALA A 43 -22.30 -10.37 -14.01
C ALA A 43 -23.63 -10.96 -13.51
N ASN A 44 -24.72 -10.71 -14.23
CA ASN A 44 -26.03 -11.30 -13.93
C ASN A 44 -26.03 -12.82 -14.05
N GLU A 45 -25.38 -13.40 -15.07
CA GLU A 45 -25.25 -14.85 -15.21
C GLU A 45 -24.43 -15.48 -14.08
N ILE A 46 -23.32 -14.85 -13.67
CA ILE A 46 -22.55 -15.29 -12.49
C ILE A 46 -23.43 -15.17 -11.23
N GLY A 47 -24.27 -14.14 -11.14
CA GLY A 47 -25.25 -13.97 -10.08
C GLY A 47 -26.30 -15.09 -10.06
N ARG A 48 -26.83 -15.49 -11.22
CA ARG A 48 -27.76 -16.62 -11.35
C ARG A 48 -27.11 -17.93 -10.89
N PHE A 49 -25.87 -18.18 -11.32
CA PHE A 49 -25.09 -19.33 -10.86
C PHE A 49 -24.90 -19.32 -9.34
N ARG A 50 -24.54 -18.18 -8.75
CA ARG A 50 -24.43 -18.04 -7.28
C ARG A 50 -25.76 -18.30 -6.58
N ASN A 51 -26.90 -17.90 -7.16
CA ASN A 51 -28.21 -18.18 -6.58
C ASN A 51 -28.51 -19.68 -6.58
N LEU A 52 -28.24 -20.39 -7.68
CA LEU A 52 -28.43 -21.85 -7.77
C LEU A 52 -27.59 -22.57 -6.71
N ILE A 53 -26.31 -22.22 -6.57
CA ILE A 53 -25.44 -22.81 -5.53
C ILE A 53 -25.95 -22.49 -4.11
N ASN A 54 -26.46 -21.28 -3.89
CA ASN A 54 -27.03 -20.89 -2.60
C ASN A 54 -28.25 -21.76 -2.24
N GLU A 55 -29.10 -22.12 -3.21
CA GLU A 55 -30.23 -23.05 -3.01
C GLU A 55 -29.75 -24.44 -2.58
N TYR A 56 -28.70 -24.98 -3.22
CA TYR A 56 -28.08 -26.23 -2.79
C TYR A 56 -27.53 -26.17 -1.36
N PHE A 57 -26.89 -25.06 -0.97
CA PHE A 57 -26.40 -24.89 0.41
C PHE A 57 -27.53 -24.79 1.43
N GLN A 58 -28.62 -24.08 1.10
CA GLN A 58 -29.81 -23.99 1.95
C GLN A 58 -30.51 -25.34 2.11
N ALA A 59 -30.56 -26.14 1.04
CA ALA A 59 -31.08 -27.51 1.05
C ALA A 59 -30.16 -28.52 1.77
N LYS A 60 -28.97 -28.08 2.22
CA LYS A 60 -27.93 -28.95 2.82
C LYS A 60 -27.56 -30.14 1.94
N ALA A 61 -27.52 -29.93 0.62
CA ALA A 61 -27.14 -30.96 -0.34
C ALA A 61 -25.71 -31.47 -0.08
N LYS A 62 -25.42 -32.70 -0.53
CA LYS A 62 -24.09 -33.27 -0.33
C LYS A 62 -23.08 -32.54 -1.19
N LYS A 63 -21.84 -32.44 -0.69
CA LYS A 63 -20.71 -31.83 -1.42
C LYS A 63 -20.51 -32.43 -2.82
N GLN A 64 -20.70 -33.74 -2.96
CA GLN A 64 -20.54 -34.44 -4.25
C GLN A 64 -21.53 -33.95 -5.29
N ASP A 65 -22.81 -33.82 -4.92
CA ASP A 65 -23.88 -33.35 -5.81
C ASP A 65 -23.61 -31.92 -6.29
N ILE A 66 -23.12 -31.05 -5.40
CA ILE A 66 -22.80 -29.65 -5.73
C ILE A 66 -21.58 -29.59 -6.67
N ILE A 67 -20.55 -30.39 -6.43
CA ILE A 67 -19.38 -30.46 -7.32
C ILE A 67 -19.77 -30.97 -8.70
N GLN A 68 -20.62 -32.00 -8.77
CA GLN A 68 -21.13 -32.52 -10.03
C GLN A 68 -21.92 -31.45 -10.79
N PHE A 69 -22.82 -30.73 -10.11
CA PHE A 69 -23.54 -29.61 -10.71
C PHE A 69 -22.57 -28.53 -11.25
N ILE A 70 -21.55 -28.12 -10.48
CA ILE A 70 -20.57 -27.13 -10.94
C ILE A 70 -19.81 -27.63 -12.17
N ASN A 71 -19.44 -28.91 -12.19
CA ASN A 71 -18.75 -29.56 -13.30
C ASN A 71 -19.58 -29.51 -14.59
N GLU A 72 -20.85 -29.90 -14.51
CA GLU A 72 -21.78 -29.93 -15.64
C GLU A 72 -22.18 -28.53 -16.11
N PHE A 73 -22.42 -27.61 -15.17
CA PHE A 73 -22.88 -26.25 -15.49
C PHE A 73 -21.77 -25.37 -16.10
N LEU A 74 -20.54 -25.46 -15.59
CA LEU A 74 -19.40 -24.64 -16.05
C LEU A 74 -18.48 -25.36 -17.03
N TYR A 75 -18.68 -26.66 -17.28
CA TYR A 75 -17.81 -27.49 -18.12
C TYR A 75 -16.34 -27.47 -17.67
N VAL A 76 -16.10 -27.56 -16.36
CA VAL A 76 -14.76 -27.50 -15.76
C VAL A 76 -14.32 -28.85 -15.19
N ASP A 77 -13.03 -29.02 -14.91
CA ASP A 77 -12.55 -30.23 -14.25
C ASP A 77 -12.95 -30.30 -12.76
N SER A 78 -12.69 -31.45 -12.12
CA SER A 78 -13.03 -31.66 -10.71
C SER A 78 -12.25 -30.78 -9.74
N LYS A 79 -11.02 -30.37 -10.10
CA LYS A 79 -10.18 -29.51 -9.26
C LYS A 79 -10.70 -28.07 -9.25
N ALA A 80 -11.05 -27.55 -10.43
CA ALA A 80 -11.66 -26.25 -10.59
C ALA A 80 -13.04 -26.22 -9.92
N ALA A 81 -13.86 -27.26 -10.10
CA ALA A 81 -15.15 -27.37 -9.42
C ALA A 81 -15.01 -27.37 -7.89
N ASP A 82 -14.04 -28.11 -7.33
CA ASP A 82 -13.77 -28.12 -5.88
C ASP A 82 -13.25 -26.75 -5.38
N ALA A 83 -12.45 -26.04 -6.18
CA ALA A 83 -11.99 -24.69 -5.85
C ALA A 83 -13.16 -23.67 -5.81
N VAL A 84 -14.04 -23.70 -6.82
CA VAL A 84 -15.26 -22.85 -6.85
C VAL A 84 -16.17 -23.20 -5.68
N TYR A 85 -16.40 -24.50 -5.43
CA TYR A 85 -17.18 -24.96 -4.28
C TYR A 85 -16.60 -24.41 -2.97
N LYS A 86 -15.30 -24.57 -2.72
CA LYS A 86 -14.64 -24.10 -1.50
C LYS A 86 -14.80 -22.59 -1.32
N TYR A 87 -14.55 -21.81 -2.38
CA TYR A 87 -14.68 -20.36 -2.33
C TYR A 87 -16.11 -19.90 -1.96
N LEU A 88 -17.13 -20.47 -2.60
CA LEU A 88 -18.53 -20.15 -2.29
C LEU A 88 -18.94 -20.66 -0.90
N LYS A 89 -18.42 -21.84 -0.50
CA LYS A 89 -18.69 -22.45 0.79
C LYS A 89 -18.09 -21.65 1.95
N GLU A 90 -16.89 -21.09 1.78
CA GLU A 90 -16.27 -20.21 2.78
C GLU A 90 -17.13 -18.97 3.03
N GLN A 91 -17.64 -18.32 1.97
CA GLN A 91 -18.56 -17.19 2.11
C GLN A 91 -19.85 -17.60 2.83
N TYR A 92 -20.45 -18.71 2.40
CA TYR A 92 -21.66 -19.24 3.02
C TYR A 92 -21.44 -19.61 4.49
N ASP A 93 -20.32 -20.21 4.85
CA ASP A 93 -20.05 -20.58 6.23
C ASP A 93 -19.73 -19.38 7.11
N PHE A 94 -19.18 -18.30 6.54
CA PHE A 94 -18.88 -17.07 7.26
C PHE A 94 -20.11 -16.25 7.62
N CYS A 95 -21.06 -16.05 6.69
CA CYS A 95 -22.24 -15.18 6.92
C CYS A 95 -23.58 -15.78 6.49
N LYS A 96 -23.64 -17.03 6.02
CA LYS A 96 -24.85 -17.74 5.54
C LYS A 96 -25.57 -17.08 4.36
N ILE A 97 -24.91 -16.11 3.72
CA ILE A 97 -25.46 -15.28 2.66
C ILE A 97 -24.47 -15.27 1.50
N ILE A 98 -24.94 -15.62 0.31
CA ILE A 98 -24.20 -15.47 -0.94
C ILE A 98 -24.86 -14.35 -1.76
N PRO A 99 -24.16 -13.22 -1.96
CA PRO A 99 -24.64 -12.15 -2.83
C PRO A 99 -24.84 -12.64 -4.26
N ASN A 100 -25.99 -12.34 -4.85
CA ASN A 100 -26.40 -12.81 -6.16
C ASN A 100 -27.25 -11.75 -6.91
N ASN A 101 -27.81 -12.11 -8.07
CA ASN A 101 -28.57 -11.19 -8.94
C ASN A 101 -29.95 -10.75 -8.38
N LYS A 102 -30.39 -11.35 -7.26
CA LYS A 102 -31.65 -11.03 -6.55
C LYS A 102 -31.41 -10.61 -5.09
N LYS A 103 -30.19 -10.74 -4.58
CA LYS A 103 -29.86 -10.46 -3.18
C LYS A 103 -28.54 -9.71 -3.08
N ILE A 104 -28.62 -8.46 -2.65
CA ILE A 104 -27.48 -7.59 -2.37
C ILE A 104 -27.12 -7.73 -0.88
N LEU A 105 -25.85 -7.97 -0.60
CA LEU A 105 -25.33 -7.98 0.77
C LEU A 105 -24.65 -6.63 1.06
N ILE A 106 -25.06 -5.99 2.14
CA ILE A 106 -24.44 -4.79 2.67
C ILE A 106 -23.65 -5.19 3.92
N GLU A 107 -22.33 -5.15 3.82
CA GLU A 107 -21.43 -5.51 4.90
C GLU A 107 -20.84 -4.27 5.56
N HIS A 108 -21.22 -4.04 6.82
CA HIS A 108 -20.65 -3.02 7.70
C HIS A 108 -19.34 -3.54 8.30
N TYR A 109 -18.24 -3.30 7.59
CA TYR A 109 -16.90 -3.65 8.05
C TYR A 109 -16.36 -2.57 8.99
N ASN A 110 -16.32 -2.91 10.28
CA ASN A 110 -15.86 -2.02 11.35
C ASN A 110 -14.68 -2.65 12.09
N ASN A 111 -13.49 -2.12 11.83
CA ASN A 111 -12.26 -2.43 12.54
C ASN A 111 -11.84 -1.24 13.42
N GLU A 112 -10.85 -1.43 14.30
CA GLU A 112 -10.36 -0.39 15.22
C GLU A 112 -9.86 0.86 14.47
N ASN A 113 -9.30 0.66 13.27
CA ASN A 113 -8.67 1.72 12.48
C ASN A 113 -9.51 2.18 11.28
N GLU A 114 -10.52 1.42 10.85
CA GLU A 114 -11.26 1.71 9.62
C GLU A 114 -12.72 1.29 9.68
N ARG A 115 -13.57 2.08 9.01
CA ARG A 115 -15.00 1.81 8.84
C ARG A 115 -15.35 1.90 7.37
N LYS A 116 -15.91 0.82 6.83
CA LYS A 116 -16.31 0.70 5.43
C LYS A 116 -17.66 0.02 5.38
N ILE A 117 -18.58 0.56 4.59
CA ILE A 117 -19.78 -0.17 4.14
C ILE A 117 -19.45 -0.74 2.77
N ILE A 118 -19.52 -2.06 2.66
CA ILE A 118 -19.21 -2.81 1.44
C ILE A 118 -20.51 -3.31 0.84
N PHE A 119 -20.81 -2.88 -0.38
CA PHE A 119 -21.95 -3.33 -1.16
C PHE A 119 -21.50 -4.43 -2.10
N HIS A 120 -21.87 -5.67 -1.79
CA HIS A 120 -21.63 -6.81 -2.66
C HIS A 120 -22.68 -6.82 -3.77
N THR A 121 -22.34 -6.15 -4.87
CA THR A 121 -23.21 -5.92 -6.03
C THR A 121 -22.55 -6.50 -7.28
N LEU A 122 -23.04 -7.65 -7.72
CA LEU A 122 -22.51 -8.36 -8.88
C LEU A 122 -23.26 -7.95 -10.16
N PHE A 123 -23.15 -6.66 -10.51
CA PHE A 123 -23.73 -6.09 -11.73
C PHE A 123 -22.67 -5.58 -12.70
N GLY A 124 -21.40 -5.82 -12.41
CA GLY A 124 -20.28 -5.36 -13.20
C GLY A 124 -19.86 -3.92 -12.86
N ARG A 125 -18.61 -3.59 -13.18
CA ARG A 125 -17.97 -2.35 -12.69
C ARG A 125 -18.63 -1.07 -13.19
N ARG A 126 -19.21 -1.06 -14.39
CA ARG A 126 -19.86 0.14 -14.95
C ARG A 126 -21.14 0.51 -14.21
N VAL A 127 -21.93 -0.49 -13.80
CA VAL A 127 -23.12 -0.30 -12.96
C VAL A 127 -22.71 0.05 -11.53
N ASN A 128 -21.71 -0.65 -10.99
CA ASN A 128 -21.19 -0.37 -9.65
C ASN A 128 -20.59 1.03 -9.52
N ASP A 129 -19.94 1.57 -10.56
CA ASP A 129 -19.43 2.95 -10.58
C ASP A 129 -20.60 3.95 -10.52
N CYS A 130 -21.70 3.67 -11.24
CA CYS A 130 -22.90 4.51 -11.18
C CYS A 130 -23.58 4.45 -9.80
N LEU A 131 -23.86 3.25 -9.28
CA LEU A 131 -24.49 3.06 -7.97
C LEU A 131 -23.66 3.67 -6.84
N SER A 132 -22.35 3.41 -6.84
CA SER A 132 -21.45 3.90 -5.79
C SER A 132 -21.42 5.42 -5.74
N ARG A 133 -21.37 6.10 -6.89
CA ARG A 133 -21.41 7.58 -6.96
C ARG A 133 -22.75 8.15 -6.58
N ALA A 134 -23.86 7.54 -6.99
CA ALA A 134 -25.19 8.00 -6.60
C ALA A 134 -25.36 7.96 -5.08
N ILE A 135 -24.99 6.85 -4.46
CA ILE A 135 -25.09 6.65 -3.00
C ILE A 135 -24.09 7.57 -2.28
N ALA A 136 -22.84 7.63 -2.73
CA ALA A 136 -21.81 8.47 -2.15
C ALA A 136 -22.19 9.96 -2.20
N PHE A 137 -22.73 10.43 -3.32
CA PHE A 137 -23.19 11.81 -3.46
C PHE A 137 -24.35 12.10 -2.50
N SER A 138 -25.38 11.25 -2.45
CA SER A 138 -26.51 11.41 -1.54
C SER A 138 -26.10 11.35 -0.06
N LEU A 139 -25.16 10.47 0.30
CA LEU A 139 -24.57 10.42 1.64
C LEU A 139 -23.79 11.69 1.96
N SER A 140 -22.99 12.20 1.02
CA SER A 140 -22.20 13.43 1.20
C SER A 140 -23.06 14.65 1.47
N LEU A 141 -24.25 14.74 0.83
CA LEU A 141 -25.21 15.82 1.08
C LEU A 141 -25.83 15.73 2.47
N THR A 142 -26.19 14.50 2.90
CA THR A 142 -26.81 14.27 4.21
C THR A 142 -25.83 14.52 5.35
N GLN A 143 -24.57 14.09 5.19
CA GLN A 143 -23.53 14.19 6.22
C GLN A 143 -22.69 15.48 6.12
N LYS A 144 -22.83 16.26 5.03
CA LYS A 144 -22.02 17.44 4.70
C LYS A 144 -20.52 17.17 4.77
N ARG A 145 -20.08 16.01 4.29
CA ARG A 145 -18.69 15.55 4.26
C ARG A 145 -18.39 14.75 3.00
N ASP A 146 -17.14 14.81 2.56
CA ASP A 146 -16.66 13.94 1.50
C ASP A 146 -16.58 12.49 1.99
N VAL A 147 -16.81 11.55 1.08
CA VAL A 147 -16.76 10.12 1.34
C VAL A 147 -15.77 9.47 0.38
N GLU A 148 -15.01 8.50 0.86
CA GLU A 148 -14.13 7.70 0.01
C GLU A 148 -14.94 6.57 -0.63
N VAL A 149 -14.67 6.29 -1.90
CA VAL A 149 -15.33 5.23 -2.66
C VAL A 149 -14.27 4.39 -3.38
N GLY A 150 -14.33 3.07 -3.19
CA GLY A 150 -13.57 2.10 -3.99
C GLY A 150 -14.50 1.17 -4.76
N ILE A 151 -14.16 0.84 -6.01
CA ILE A 151 -15.06 0.16 -6.95
C ILE A 151 -14.37 -1.06 -7.55
N SER A 152 -15.13 -2.15 -7.65
CA SER A 152 -14.76 -3.41 -8.28
C SER A 152 -15.89 -3.94 -9.17
N ASP A 153 -15.61 -5.02 -9.90
CA ASP A 153 -16.61 -5.74 -10.69
C ASP A 153 -17.67 -6.43 -9.82
N ASN A 154 -17.30 -6.81 -8.60
CA ASN A 154 -18.15 -7.55 -7.66
C ASN A 154 -18.82 -6.66 -6.60
N GLY A 155 -18.56 -5.36 -6.62
CA GLY A 155 -19.15 -4.43 -5.67
C GLY A 155 -18.38 -3.13 -5.53
N PHE A 156 -18.68 -2.39 -4.47
CA PHE A 156 -17.97 -1.17 -4.10
C PHE A 156 -18.00 -1.00 -2.58
N TYR A 157 -17.08 -0.20 -2.04
CA TYR A 157 -17.14 0.22 -0.65
C TYR A 157 -17.25 1.73 -0.53
N ILE A 158 -17.84 2.18 0.57
CA ILE A 158 -17.89 3.58 0.99
C ILE A 158 -17.25 3.66 2.37
N SER A 159 -16.22 4.49 2.53
CA SER A 159 -15.60 4.75 3.83
C SER A 159 -16.08 6.08 4.42
N PHE A 160 -16.27 6.09 5.74
CA PHE A 160 -16.81 7.22 6.50
C PHE A 160 -16.28 7.22 7.93
N ASP A 161 -16.26 8.40 8.56
CA ASP A 161 -15.86 8.54 9.96
C ASP A 161 -16.98 8.13 10.93
N LYS A 162 -18.24 8.44 10.59
CA LYS A 162 -19.41 8.30 11.46
C LYS A 162 -20.41 7.26 10.92
N PRO A 163 -21.02 6.42 11.77
CA PRO A 163 -22.02 5.45 11.32
C PRO A 163 -23.10 6.10 10.46
N VAL A 164 -23.34 5.53 9.28
CA VAL A 164 -24.40 5.97 8.36
C VAL A 164 -25.34 4.81 8.07
N ASN A 165 -26.61 5.12 7.78
CA ASN A 165 -27.58 4.13 7.32
C ASN A 165 -27.61 4.13 5.78
N PRO A 166 -26.98 3.15 5.10
CA PRO A 166 -26.93 3.09 3.65
C PRO A 166 -28.30 2.80 3.02
N LEU A 167 -29.17 2.03 3.69
CA LEU A 167 -30.49 1.67 3.17
C LEU A 167 -31.39 2.90 3.06
N ALA A 168 -31.37 3.78 4.05
CA ALA A 168 -32.14 5.02 4.02
C ALA A 168 -31.81 5.90 2.80
N VAL A 169 -30.55 5.87 2.34
CA VAL A 169 -30.13 6.60 1.14
C VAL A 169 -30.54 5.86 -0.13
N LEU A 170 -30.41 4.54 -0.17
CA LEU A 170 -30.87 3.72 -1.30
C LEU A 170 -32.37 3.88 -1.54
N GLU A 171 -33.19 3.92 -0.49
CA GLU A 171 -34.64 4.12 -0.58
C GLU A 171 -35.03 5.49 -1.16
N GLN A 172 -34.17 6.51 -1.01
CA GLN A 172 -34.39 7.83 -1.58
C GLN A 172 -34.05 7.89 -3.08
N ILE A 173 -33.27 6.94 -3.59
CA ILE A 173 -32.89 6.87 -5.00
C ILE A 173 -33.98 6.09 -5.76
N ASN A 174 -34.47 6.67 -6.84
CA ASN A 174 -35.48 6.07 -7.71
C ASN A 174 -35.19 6.38 -9.18
N THR A 175 -35.92 5.73 -10.09
CA THR A 175 -35.75 5.89 -11.54
C THR A 175 -35.94 7.33 -12.02
N ASN A 176 -36.77 8.12 -11.35
CA ASN A 176 -37.05 9.51 -11.73
C ASN A 176 -35.95 10.49 -11.31
N ASN A 177 -35.19 10.19 -10.24
CA ASN A 177 -34.19 11.10 -9.70
C ASN A 177 -32.73 10.67 -9.98
N LEU A 178 -32.47 9.41 -10.32
CA LEU A 178 -31.12 8.87 -10.49
C LEU A 178 -30.30 9.68 -11.50
N GLU A 179 -30.85 9.99 -12.67
CA GLU A 179 -30.13 10.75 -13.70
C GLU A 179 -29.73 12.15 -13.20
N LYS A 180 -30.62 12.81 -12.45
CA LYS A 180 -30.34 14.12 -11.87
C LYS A 180 -29.26 14.04 -10.80
N ILE A 181 -29.34 13.04 -9.92
CA ILE A 181 -28.32 12.75 -8.89
C ILE A 181 -26.96 12.54 -9.56
N MET A 182 -26.91 11.68 -10.58
CA MET A 182 -25.67 11.37 -11.29
C MET A 182 -25.09 12.57 -12.02
N LYS A 183 -25.91 13.39 -12.68
CA LYS A 183 -25.47 14.66 -13.29
C LYS A 183 -24.77 15.56 -12.28
N HIS A 184 -25.28 15.65 -11.05
CA HIS A 184 -24.62 16.43 -9.99
C HIS A 184 -23.37 15.73 -9.44
N ALA A 185 -23.41 14.41 -9.23
CA ALA A 185 -22.28 13.63 -8.72
C ALA A 185 -21.05 13.73 -9.62
N ILE A 186 -21.22 13.76 -10.94
CA ILE A 186 -20.10 13.83 -11.89
C ILE A 186 -19.63 15.26 -12.21
N ASP A 187 -20.42 16.30 -11.92
CA ASP A 187 -20.19 17.65 -12.45
C ASP A 187 -18.83 18.25 -12.03
N LYS A 188 -18.36 17.91 -10.83
CA LYS A 188 -17.05 18.34 -10.30
C LYS A 188 -15.98 17.24 -10.37
N SER A 189 -16.29 16.08 -10.94
CA SER A 189 -15.37 14.94 -11.00
C SER A 189 -14.22 15.14 -11.99
N GLU A 190 -13.07 14.55 -11.70
CA GLU A 190 -11.94 14.51 -12.64
C GLU A 190 -12.25 13.67 -13.89
N VAL A 191 -13.12 12.66 -13.73
CA VAL A 191 -13.61 11.81 -14.80
C VAL A 191 -14.28 12.62 -15.91
N LEU A 192 -15.17 13.55 -15.53
CA LEU A 192 -15.85 14.42 -16.49
C LEU A 192 -14.88 15.38 -17.18
N LYS A 193 -13.93 15.98 -16.45
CA LYS A 193 -12.90 16.85 -17.06
C LYS A 193 -12.04 16.09 -18.07
N ARG A 194 -11.66 14.86 -17.74
CA ARG A 194 -10.88 13.99 -18.64
C ARG A 194 -11.66 13.64 -19.90
N ARG A 195 -12.93 13.24 -19.77
CA ARG A 195 -13.80 12.92 -20.92
C ARG A 195 -14.09 14.15 -21.77
N PHE A 196 -14.33 15.31 -21.14
CA PHE A 196 -14.46 16.58 -21.84
C PHE A 196 -13.22 16.90 -22.68
N ARG A 197 -12.01 16.74 -22.13
CA ARG A 197 -10.77 16.94 -22.88
C ARG A 197 -10.68 16.03 -24.10
N HIS A 198 -11.13 14.77 -24.00
CA HIS A 198 -11.15 13.86 -25.13
C HIS A 198 -12.16 14.30 -26.19
N CYS A 199 -13.38 14.69 -25.79
CA CYS A 199 -14.38 15.25 -26.68
C CYS A 199 -13.87 16.51 -27.39
N ALA A 200 -13.30 17.45 -26.64
CA ALA A 200 -12.73 18.70 -27.14
C ALA A 200 -11.52 18.48 -28.05
N GLY A 201 -10.74 17.44 -27.77
CA GLY A 201 -9.67 16.98 -28.65
C GLY A 201 -10.20 16.36 -29.94
N ARG A 202 -11.30 15.61 -29.94
CA ARG A 202 -11.87 14.97 -31.15
C ARG A 202 -12.66 15.96 -32.03
N SER A 203 -13.27 16.96 -31.42
CA SER A 203 -13.96 18.07 -32.10
C SER A 203 -13.02 19.20 -32.55
N LEU A 204 -11.71 19.03 -32.39
CA LEU A 204 -10.68 20.00 -32.78
C LEU A 204 -10.77 21.36 -32.06
N MET A 205 -11.51 21.45 -30.94
CA MET A 205 -11.57 22.67 -30.11
C MET A 205 -10.31 22.87 -29.26
N ILE A 206 -9.53 21.80 -29.06
CA ILE A 206 -8.20 21.88 -28.42
C ILE A 206 -7.14 21.64 -29.47
N LEU A 207 -6.31 22.66 -29.68
CA LEU A 207 -5.20 22.59 -30.60
C LEU A 207 -4.12 21.61 -30.10
N ARG A 208 -3.87 20.54 -30.87
CA ARG A 208 -2.81 19.56 -30.60
C ARG A 208 -1.46 19.97 -31.19
N ASN A 209 -1.48 20.55 -32.39
CA ASN A 209 -0.31 20.97 -33.14
C ASN A 209 -0.40 22.45 -33.47
N TYR A 210 0.69 23.19 -33.30
CA TYR A 210 0.78 24.58 -33.73
C TYR A 210 2.01 24.74 -34.62
N MET A 211 1.80 25.16 -35.88
CA MET A 211 2.87 25.37 -36.86
C MET A 211 3.83 24.17 -36.97
N GLY A 212 3.27 22.96 -37.11
CA GLY A 212 4.05 21.72 -37.22
C GLY A 212 4.69 21.21 -35.93
N ARG A 213 4.49 21.88 -34.79
CA ARG A 213 5.02 21.45 -33.48
C ARG A 213 3.90 20.92 -32.59
N GLU A 214 4.12 19.75 -32.00
CA GLU A 214 3.20 19.19 -31.01
C GLU A 214 3.19 20.04 -29.74
N LYS A 215 1.99 20.33 -29.22
CA LYS A 215 1.83 20.98 -27.93
C LYS A 215 1.96 19.96 -26.81
N ASN A 216 2.72 20.33 -25.78
CA ASN A 216 2.83 19.56 -24.53
C ASN A 216 1.44 19.21 -23.95
N VAL A 217 1.25 17.95 -23.55
CA VAL A 217 0.04 17.42 -22.89
C VAL A 217 -0.43 18.27 -21.73
N GLY A 218 0.48 18.79 -20.90
CA GLY A 218 0.13 19.68 -19.78
C GLY A 218 -0.52 20.98 -20.25
N ARG A 219 -0.05 21.57 -21.36
CA ARG A 219 -0.69 22.76 -21.96
C ARG A 219 -2.06 22.42 -22.53
N GLN A 220 -2.23 21.24 -23.14
CA GLN A 220 -3.54 20.78 -23.63
C GLN A 220 -4.53 20.59 -22.48
N GLN A 221 -4.07 20.09 -21.33
CA GLN A 221 -4.90 19.92 -20.13
C GLN A 221 -5.36 21.28 -19.58
N VAL A 222 -4.46 22.26 -19.43
CA VAL A 222 -4.83 23.61 -18.97
C VAL A 222 -5.80 24.27 -19.94
N ALA A 223 -5.54 24.22 -21.25
CA ALA A 223 -6.44 24.75 -22.27
C ALA A 223 -7.83 24.10 -22.21
N SER A 224 -7.89 22.78 -21.99
CA SER A 224 -9.16 22.07 -21.80
C SER A 224 -9.95 22.56 -20.59
N MET A 225 -9.29 22.82 -19.46
CA MET A 225 -9.97 23.29 -18.25
C MET A 225 -10.55 24.70 -18.45
N ILE A 226 -9.78 25.59 -19.09
CA ILE A 226 -10.24 26.94 -19.43
C ILE A 226 -11.44 26.86 -20.37
N LEU A 227 -11.32 26.08 -21.46
CA LEU A 227 -12.40 25.89 -22.43
C LEU A 227 -13.67 25.35 -21.76
N MET A 228 -13.55 24.34 -20.90
CA MET A 228 -14.70 23.76 -20.19
C MET A 228 -15.40 24.81 -19.32
N LYS A 229 -14.64 25.65 -18.61
CA LYS A 229 -15.17 26.73 -17.79
C LYS A 229 -15.89 27.77 -18.65
N THR A 230 -15.26 28.26 -19.71
CA THR A 230 -15.83 29.26 -20.61
C THR A 230 -17.12 28.75 -21.28
N LEU A 231 -17.14 27.50 -21.76
CA LEU A 231 -18.35 26.94 -22.37
C LEU A 231 -19.50 26.81 -21.37
N ARG A 232 -19.21 26.47 -20.10
CA ARG A 232 -20.24 26.41 -19.04
C ARG A 232 -20.86 27.77 -18.74
N GLU A 233 -20.06 28.84 -18.82
CA GLU A 233 -20.53 30.22 -18.62
C GLU A 233 -21.37 30.72 -19.81
N ILE A 234 -21.04 30.30 -21.03
CA ILE A 234 -21.81 30.64 -22.24
C ILE A 234 -23.15 29.89 -22.27
N ASP A 235 -23.09 28.55 -22.20
CA ASP A 235 -24.27 27.70 -22.19
C ASP A 235 -23.94 26.37 -21.47
N PRO A 236 -24.54 26.09 -20.30
CA PRO A 236 -24.41 24.81 -19.61
C PRO A 236 -24.80 23.59 -20.46
N ASN A 237 -25.59 23.81 -21.52
CA ASN A 237 -26.09 22.84 -22.47
C ASN A 237 -25.31 22.79 -23.79
N PHE A 238 -24.14 23.42 -23.87
CA PHE A 238 -23.29 23.41 -25.05
C PHE A 238 -23.05 21.96 -25.54
N PRO A 239 -23.11 21.67 -26.86
CA PRO A 239 -23.10 20.30 -27.38
C PRO A 239 -21.96 19.43 -26.87
N ILE A 240 -20.75 19.99 -26.74
CA ILE A 240 -19.60 19.22 -26.27
C ILE A 240 -19.62 18.93 -24.76
N LEU A 241 -20.27 19.78 -23.96
CA LEU A 241 -20.50 19.52 -22.54
C LEU A 241 -21.55 18.42 -22.38
N LYS A 242 -22.60 18.44 -23.21
CA LYS A 242 -23.61 17.38 -23.26
C LYS A 242 -22.99 16.05 -23.65
N GLU A 243 -22.19 16.03 -24.71
CA GLU A 243 -21.53 14.79 -25.17
C GLU A 243 -20.56 14.25 -24.12
N ALA A 244 -19.76 15.11 -23.49
CA ALA A 244 -18.86 14.67 -22.42
C ALA A 244 -19.63 14.06 -21.23
N LYS A 245 -20.79 14.63 -20.86
CA LYS A 245 -21.66 14.07 -19.82
C LYS A 245 -22.28 12.74 -20.27
N ARG A 246 -22.73 12.65 -21.53
CA ARG A 246 -23.29 11.44 -22.13
C ARG A 246 -22.26 10.31 -22.14
N GLU A 247 -21.04 10.53 -22.64
CA GLU A 247 -19.97 9.51 -22.62
C GLU A 247 -19.66 9.03 -21.18
N VAL A 248 -19.66 9.93 -20.19
CA VAL A 248 -19.42 9.53 -18.80
C VAL A 248 -20.56 8.63 -18.29
N LEU A 249 -21.81 9.05 -18.46
CA LEU A 249 -22.98 8.37 -17.89
C LEU A 249 -23.35 7.08 -18.64
N GLN A 250 -23.17 7.06 -19.96
CA GLN A 250 -23.59 5.94 -20.81
C GLN A 250 -22.43 5.02 -21.22
N ASP A 251 -21.25 5.55 -21.58
CA ASP A 251 -20.17 4.73 -22.16
C ASP A 251 -19.14 4.28 -21.11
N LEU A 252 -18.77 5.17 -20.19
CA LEU A 252 -17.88 4.81 -19.08
C LEU A 252 -18.68 4.10 -17.98
N MET A 253 -19.76 4.71 -17.54
CA MET A 253 -20.74 4.10 -16.64
C MET A 253 -21.77 3.33 -17.45
N ASN A 254 -22.82 2.84 -16.81
CA ASN A 254 -23.96 2.25 -17.49
C ASN A 254 -25.25 2.68 -16.78
N LEU A 255 -25.67 3.92 -17.05
CA LEU A 255 -26.84 4.51 -16.41
C LEU A 255 -28.12 3.74 -16.75
N GLU A 256 -28.25 3.20 -17.95
CA GLU A 256 -29.45 2.45 -18.40
C GLU A 256 -29.64 1.18 -17.57
N ASP A 257 -28.62 0.32 -17.48
CA ASP A 257 -28.71 -0.89 -16.65
C ASP A 257 -28.80 -0.55 -15.15
N THR A 258 -28.25 0.59 -14.73
CA THR A 258 -28.41 1.06 -13.34
C THR A 258 -29.86 1.45 -13.05
N LEU A 259 -30.55 2.12 -13.98
CA LEU A 259 -31.97 2.44 -13.85
C LEU A 259 -32.80 1.16 -13.73
N GLU A 260 -32.47 0.13 -14.51
CA GLU A 260 -33.13 -1.17 -14.43
C GLU A 260 -32.92 -1.85 -13.07
N ILE A 261 -31.70 -1.81 -12.52
CA ILE A 261 -31.43 -2.34 -11.17
C ILE A 261 -32.19 -1.55 -10.09
N ILE A 262 -32.22 -0.23 -10.18
CA ILE A 262 -33.02 0.61 -9.25
C ILE A 262 -34.51 0.27 -9.37
N ARG A 263 -35.05 0.13 -10.58
CA ARG A 263 -36.44 -0.31 -10.81
C ARG A 263 -36.74 -1.63 -10.11
N ARG A 264 -35.89 -2.65 -10.32
CA ARG A 264 -36.02 -3.98 -9.71
C ARG A 264 -35.88 -3.96 -8.19
N ILE A 265 -35.07 -3.05 -7.64
CA ILE A 265 -34.99 -2.77 -6.20
C ILE A 265 -36.31 -2.16 -5.70
N ASN A 266 -36.84 -1.14 -6.36
CA ASN A 266 -38.10 -0.47 -5.99
C ASN A 266 -39.31 -1.43 -6.06
N GLU A 267 -39.30 -2.36 -7.01
CA GLU A 267 -40.31 -3.42 -7.17
C GLU A 267 -40.11 -4.62 -6.22
N LYS A 268 -39.07 -4.58 -5.38
CA LYS A 268 -38.70 -5.64 -4.41
C LYS A 268 -38.32 -6.98 -5.06
N GLU A 269 -37.93 -7.00 -6.33
CA GLU A 269 -37.34 -8.18 -6.96
C GLU A 269 -35.92 -8.44 -6.48
N ILE A 270 -35.21 -7.37 -6.10
CA ILE A 270 -33.88 -7.42 -5.50
C ILE A 270 -34.02 -7.02 -4.03
N THR A 271 -33.60 -7.92 -3.12
CA THR A 271 -33.65 -7.68 -1.68
C THR A 271 -32.27 -7.34 -1.12
N PHE A 272 -32.25 -6.71 0.05
CA PHE A 272 -31.03 -6.39 0.79
C PHE A 272 -30.93 -7.23 2.06
N GLU A 273 -29.72 -7.61 2.42
CA GLU A 273 -29.38 -8.14 3.75
C GLU A 273 -28.18 -7.38 4.31
N GLU A 274 -28.23 -7.03 5.59
CA GLU A 274 -27.15 -6.32 6.28
C GLU A 274 -26.42 -7.24 7.24
N ILE A 275 -25.09 -7.18 7.24
CA ILE A 275 -24.24 -7.85 8.24
C ILE A 275 -23.21 -6.87 8.79
N THR A 276 -22.81 -7.05 10.04
CA THR A 276 -21.72 -6.29 10.65
C THR A 276 -20.55 -7.22 10.94
N THR A 277 -19.37 -6.85 10.47
CA THR A 277 -18.17 -7.70 10.54
C THR A 277 -16.97 -6.93 11.07
N LYS A 278 -16.16 -7.58 11.92
CA LYS A 278 -14.85 -7.06 12.38
C LYS A 278 -13.70 -7.47 11.46
N ILE A 279 -13.95 -8.45 10.59
CA ILE A 279 -13.03 -9.00 9.60
C ILE A 279 -13.84 -9.05 8.31
N PRO A 280 -13.33 -8.57 7.16
CA PRO A 280 -14.05 -8.64 5.91
C PRO A 280 -14.41 -10.08 5.55
N SER A 281 -15.57 -10.26 4.94
CA SER A 281 -15.98 -11.54 4.37
C SER A 281 -15.04 -11.98 3.22
N PRO A 282 -14.97 -13.28 2.88
CA PRO A 282 -14.21 -13.78 1.72
C PRO A 282 -14.41 -12.98 0.43
N PHE A 283 -15.64 -12.54 0.16
CA PHE A 283 -15.95 -11.76 -1.05
C PHE A 283 -15.48 -10.30 -0.95
N ALA A 284 -15.30 -9.76 0.26
CA ALA A 284 -14.89 -8.38 0.49
C ALA A 284 -13.37 -8.17 0.39
N PHE A 285 -12.55 -9.22 0.44
CA PHE A 285 -11.08 -9.10 0.48
C PHE A 285 -10.49 -8.23 -0.64
N ASN A 286 -10.89 -8.49 -1.89
CA ASN A 286 -10.38 -7.72 -3.03
C ASN A 286 -10.81 -6.25 -2.98
N LEU A 287 -12.03 -5.98 -2.48
CA LEU A 287 -12.54 -4.61 -2.32
C LEU A 287 -11.81 -3.86 -1.22
N VAL A 288 -11.57 -4.50 -0.06
CA VAL A 288 -10.80 -3.88 1.03
C VAL A 288 -9.36 -3.64 0.60
N LEU A 289 -8.73 -4.62 -0.06
CA LEU A 289 -7.37 -4.49 -0.58
C LEU A 289 -7.23 -3.33 -1.56
N GLN A 290 -8.25 -3.08 -2.41
CA GLN A 290 -8.25 -1.96 -3.35
C GLN A 290 -8.02 -0.60 -2.68
N GLY A 291 -8.59 -0.37 -1.48
CA GLY A 291 -8.37 0.86 -0.72
C GLY A 291 -6.95 1.03 -0.18
N HIS A 292 -6.13 -0.03 -0.18
CA HIS A 292 -4.74 0.00 0.28
C HIS A 292 -3.72 -0.10 -0.87
N LEU A 293 -4.17 -0.20 -2.14
CA LEU A 293 -3.28 -0.45 -3.29
C LEU A 293 -2.27 0.66 -3.54
N ASP A 294 -2.58 1.90 -3.19
CA ASP A 294 -1.69 3.05 -3.39
C ASP A 294 -0.51 3.07 -2.40
N ILE A 295 -0.59 2.28 -1.31
CA ILE A 295 0.37 2.30 -0.20
C ILE A 295 1.21 1.01 -0.16
N LEU A 296 0.66 -0.13 -0.61
CA LEU A 296 1.27 -1.46 -0.44
C LEU A 296 2.10 -1.93 -1.64
N LYS A 297 3.27 -2.52 -1.37
CA LYS A 297 4.05 -3.26 -2.38
C LYS A 297 3.33 -4.57 -2.75
N MET A 298 3.71 -5.18 -3.87
CA MET A 298 3.05 -6.41 -4.35
C MET A 298 3.25 -7.58 -3.39
N GLU A 299 4.42 -7.69 -2.76
CA GLU A 299 4.72 -8.72 -1.76
C GLU A 299 3.81 -8.56 -0.52
N ASP A 300 3.63 -7.32 -0.06
CA ASP A 300 2.79 -6.97 1.10
C ASP A 300 1.31 -7.30 0.84
N LYS A 301 0.85 -7.24 -0.41
CA LYS A 301 -0.54 -7.59 -0.80
C LYS A 301 -0.82 -9.08 -0.62
N ILE A 302 0.12 -9.95 -1.02
CA ILE A 302 -0.05 -11.41 -0.90
C ILE A 302 -0.07 -11.81 0.58
N GLU A 303 0.81 -11.23 1.38
CA GLU A 303 0.86 -11.48 2.83
C GLU A 303 -0.42 -10.99 3.52
N PHE A 304 -0.91 -9.79 3.15
CA PHE A 304 -2.20 -9.28 3.63
C PHE A 304 -3.34 -10.25 3.31
N LEU A 305 -3.48 -10.70 2.05
CA LEU A 305 -4.54 -11.62 1.64
C LEU A 305 -4.49 -12.95 2.40
N LYS A 306 -3.29 -13.53 2.56
CA LYS A 306 -3.09 -14.76 3.34
C LYS A 306 -3.53 -14.57 4.79
N ARG A 307 -3.14 -13.45 5.42
CA ARG A 307 -3.55 -13.12 6.79
C ARG A 307 -5.07 -13.03 6.92
N MET A 308 -5.73 -12.30 6.03
CA MET A 308 -7.19 -12.15 6.05
C MET A 308 -7.91 -13.49 5.86
N HIS A 309 -7.40 -14.34 4.96
CA HIS A 309 -7.94 -15.67 4.73
C HIS A 309 -7.82 -16.56 5.98
N SER A 310 -6.65 -16.58 6.64
CA SER A 310 -6.45 -17.30 7.90
C SER A 310 -7.43 -16.85 8.98
N MET A 311 -7.70 -15.55 9.11
CA MET A 311 -8.66 -15.01 10.08
C MET A 311 -10.09 -15.48 9.79
N VAL A 312 -10.49 -15.54 8.51
CA VAL A 312 -11.80 -16.06 8.12
C VAL A 312 -11.93 -17.55 8.44
N LEU A 313 -10.93 -18.36 8.09
CA LEU A 313 -10.93 -19.78 8.42
C LEU A 313 -11.03 -20.02 9.93
N ALA A 314 -10.29 -19.24 10.73
CA ALA A 314 -10.37 -19.28 12.18
C ALA A 314 -11.80 -18.98 12.67
N LYS A 315 -12.43 -17.91 12.17
CA LYS A 315 -13.82 -17.56 12.53
C LYS A 315 -14.83 -18.63 12.12
N ILE A 316 -14.72 -19.18 10.90
CA ILE A 316 -15.57 -20.28 10.44
C ILE A 316 -15.41 -21.50 11.36
N SER A 317 -14.17 -21.83 11.74
CA SER A 317 -13.90 -22.95 12.64
C SER A 317 -14.58 -22.74 14.01
N ILE A 318 -14.55 -21.53 14.56
CA ILE A 318 -15.20 -21.19 15.83
C ILE A 318 -16.73 -21.32 15.71
N SER A 319 -17.32 -20.79 14.63
CA SER A 319 -18.78 -20.84 14.42
C SER A 319 -19.30 -22.27 14.22
N ASN A 320 -18.49 -23.18 13.69
CA ASN A 320 -18.85 -24.59 13.50
C ASN A 320 -18.60 -25.46 14.77
N ARG A 321 -17.93 -24.91 15.80
CA ARG A 321 -17.47 -25.63 17.02
C ARG A 321 -18.50 -25.64 18.15
N SER A 322 -19.72 -26.11 17.85
CA SER A 322 -20.51 -26.87 18.84
C SER A 322 -20.02 -28.33 18.98
N GLY A 323 -18.83 -28.68 18.49
CA GLY A 323 -18.20 -30.01 18.60
C GLY A 323 -16.68 -29.93 18.84
N ARG A 324 -16.19 -30.71 19.82
CA ARG A 324 -14.89 -30.64 20.50
C ARG A 324 -13.67 -31.13 19.67
N ASN A 325 -12.49 -30.60 20.01
CA ASN A 325 -11.13 -31.19 19.91
C ASN A 325 -10.28 -31.10 18.61
N ALA A 326 -10.34 -30.01 17.84
CA ALA A 326 -9.36 -29.76 16.75
C ALA A 326 -8.63 -28.41 16.86
N SER A 327 -8.44 -27.90 18.08
CA SER A 327 -8.22 -26.47 18.32
C SER A 327 -6.81 -26.05 18.73
N LYS A 328 -5.83 -26.90 19.00
CA LYS A 328 -4.54 -26.41 19.53
C LYS A 328 -3.61 -25.82 18.45
N ASN A 329 -3.35 -26.55 17.37
CA ASN A 329 -2.32 -26.13 16.41
C ASN A 329 -2.75 -24.93 15.54
N LEU A 330 -4.04 -24.79 15.22
CA LEU A 330 -4.56 -23.64 14.46
C LEU A 330 -4.76 -22.39 15.34
N LEU A 331 -4.92 -22.56 16.66
CA LEU A 331 -5.02 -21.43 17.58
C LEU A 331 -3.66 -20.83 17.91
N GLU A 332 -2.59 -21.64 18.02
CA GLU A 332 -1.22 -21.14 18.20
C GLU A 332 -0.78 -20.28 16.99
N ASP A 333 -1.04 -20.73 15.76
CA ASP A 333 -0.80 -19.93 14.56
C ASP A 333 -1.71 -18.68 14.48
N SER A 334 -2.93 -18.75 15.01
CA SER A 334 -3.86 -17.62 14.99
C SER A 334 -3.64 -16.62 16.12
N GLU A 335 -3.17 -17.04 17.30
CA GLU A 335 -2.78 -16.13 18.38
C GLU A 335 -1.49 -15.41 18.02
N ASP A 336 -0.55 -16.07 17.33
CA ASP A 336 0.61 -15.38 16.76
C ASP A 336 0.18 -14.42 15.64
N VAL A 337 -0.79 -14.75 14.79
CA VAL A 337 -1.33 -13.83 13.77
C VAL A 337 -2.16 -12.69 14.38
N LEU A 338 -2.89 -12.95 15.47
CA LEU A 338 -3.67 -11.97 16.24
C LEU A 338 -2.76 -11.09 17.11
N LYS A 339 -1.62 -11.59 17.61
CA LYS A 339 -0.54 -10.79 18.22
C LYS A 339 0.29 -10.05 17.17
N THR A 340 0.32 -10.55 15.93
CA THR A 340 0.87 -9.86 14.74
C THR A 340 -0.07 -8.75 14.21
N ILE A 341 -1.13 -8.39 14.94
CA ILE A 341 -2.10 -7.37 14.51
C ILE A 341 -1.54 -5.95 14.50
N SER A 342 -0.51 -5.63 15.28
CA SER A 342 0.02 -4.28 15.24
C SER A 342 1.38 -4.27 14.51
N PHE A 343 1.41 -3.58 13.35
CA PHE A 343 2.68 -3.16 12.75
C PHE A 343 3.47 -2.32 13.77
N GLU A 344 2.76 -1.67 14.68
CA GLU A 344 3.24 -1.10 15.93
C GLU A 344 4.04 -2.13 16.75
N ASP A 345 3.62 -3.34 17.07
CA ASP A 345 4.36 -4.26 17.95
C ASP A 345 5.57 -4.88 17.29
N LYS A 346 5.59 -5.13 15.97
CA LYS A 346 6.84 -5.53 15.28
C LYS A 346 7.79 -4.36 15.05
N SER A 347 7.27 -3.14 14.90
CA SER A 347 8.10 -1.94 14.83
C SER A 347 8.52 -1.45 16.21
N ILE A 348 7.73 -1.68 17.26
CA ILE A 348 7.91 -1.41 18.70
C ILE A 348 8.77 -2.51 19.32
N GLU A 349 8.70 -3.77 18.93
CA GLU A 349 9.71 -4.79 19.31
C GLU A 349 11.03 -4.47 18.63
N LYS A 350 11.02 -4.12 17.34
CA LYS A 350 12.24 -3.60 16.68
C LYS A 350 12.72 -2.26 17.27
N PHE A 351 11.82 -1.40 17.77
CA PHE A 351 12.16 -0.11 18.40
C PHE A 351 12.52 -0.26 19.88
N LYS A 352 11.96 -1.24 20.59
CA LYS A 352 12.27 -1.61 21.98
C LYS A 352 13.62 -2.29 22.00
N ASP A 353 13.86 -3.29 21.15
CA ASP A 353 15.20 -3.84 20.89
C ASP A 353 16.18 -2.72 20.58
N TYR A 354 15.84 -1.80 19.67
CA TYR A 354 16.74 -0.70 19.30
C TYR A 354 16.93 0.34 20.41
N ASN A 355 15.99 0.55 21.33
CA ASN A 355 16.14 1.49 22.45
C ASN A 355 16.86 0.86 23.65
N GLU A 356 16.65 -0.42 23.92
CA GLU A 356 17.28 -1.20 24.98
C GLU A 356 18.71 -1.65 24.64
N MET A 357 19.08 -1.61 23.35
CA MET A 357 20.46 -1.80 22.89
C MET A 357 21.42 -0.73 23.40
N HIS A 358 22.66 -1.14 23.67
CA HIS A 358 23.79 -0.26 23.92
C HIS A 358 24.04 0.70 22.74
N GLU A 359 24.45 1.94 22.99
CA GLU A 359 24.81 2.95 21.99
C GLU A 359 25.86 2.41 21.00
N ILE A 360 26.88 1.71 21.51
CA ILE A 360 27.94 1.12 20.69
C ILE A 360 27.42 -0.02 19.81
N GLN A 361 26.47 -0.82 20.32
CA GLN A 361 25.82 -1.89 19.58
C GLN A 361 25.01 -1.35 18.40
N LYS A 362 24.33 -0.21 18.56
CA LYS A 362 23.59 0.47 17.47
C LYS A 362 24.54 0.97 16.38
N ILE A 363 25.70 1.49 16.77
CA ILE A 363 26.71 1.99 15.82
C ILE A 363 27.32 0.83 15.01
N ILE A 364 27.65 -0.29 15.67
CA ILE A 364 28.18 -1.48 15.00
C ILE A 364 27.14 -2.11 14.06
N LEU A 365 25.85 -2.07 14.39
CA LEU A 365 24.77 -2.45 13.47
C LEU A 365 24.71 -1.57 12.22
N ASP A 366 24.86 -0.25 12.36
CA ASP A 366 24.88 0.68 11.23
C ASP A 366 26.09 0.44 10.34
N TYR A 367 27.27 0.19 10.92
CA TYR A 367 28.49 -0.21 10.21
C TYR A 367 28.28 -1.47 9.39
N ALA A 368 27.74 -2.53 9.99
CA ALA A 368 27.39 -3.75 9.27
C ALA A 368 26.36 -3.50 8.14
N GLY A 369 25.47 -2.51 8.29
CA GLY A 369 24.54 -2.07 7.26
C GLY A 369 25.16 -1.35 6.06
N LYS A 370 26.33 -0.74 6.25
CA LYS A 370 27.02 0.07 5.23
C LYS A 370 28.03 -0.71 4.37
N ILE A 371 28.45 -1.91 4.79
CA ILE A 371 29.45 -2.71 4.05
C ILE A 371 28.93 -3.10 2.65
N GLN A 372 29.74 -2.88 1.63
CA GLN A 372 29.40 -3.27 0.26
C GLN A 372 29.94 -4.68 -0.04
N ARG A 373 29.39 -5.35 -1.06
CA ARG A 373 29.89 -6.65 -1.57
C ARG A 373 29.78 -7.86 -0.63
N ILE A 374 28.92 -7.83 0.39
CA ILE A 374 28.59 -9.02 1.20
C ILE A 374 27.26 -9.67 0.72
N PRO A 375 27.21 -11.01 0.53
CA PRO A 375 25.97 -11.74 0.26
C PRO A 375 24.86 -11.48 1.29
N ILE A 376 23.60 -11.46 0.85
CA ILE A 376 22.44 -11.16 1.71
C ILE A 376 22.31 -12.16 2.87
N SER A 377 22.63 -13.43 2.65
CA SER A 377 22.66 -14.48 3.67
C SER A 377 23.65 -14.14 4.80
N PHE A 378 24.87 -13.73 4.44
CA PHE A 378 25.93 -13.38 5.39
C PHE A 378 25.64 -12.08 6.13
N ARG A 379 25.00 -11.12 5.48
CA ARG A 379 24.54 -9.90 6.16
C ARG A 379 23.46 -10.19 7.21
N LYS A 380 22.54 -11.13 6.95
CA LYS A 380 21.54 -11.55 7.93
C LYS A 380 22.17 -12.25 9.13
N GLU A 381 23.18 -13.09 8.89
CA GLU A 381 23.95 -13.73 9.96
C GLU A 381 24.71 -12.71 10.80
N LEU A 382 25.39 -11.75 10.16
CA LEU A 382 26.11 -10.68 10.85
C LEU A 382 25.19 -9.85 11.77
N PHE A 383 24.00 -9.48 11.28
CA PHE A 383 23.01 -8.78 12.10
C PHE A 383 22.47 -9.63 13.25
N ALA A 384 22.30 -10.93 13.04
CA ALA A 384 21.85 -11.83 14.09
C ALA A 384 22.92 -12.02 15.18
N ILE A 385 24.20 -12.07 14.81
CA ILE A 385 25.34 -12.14 15.75
C ILE A 385 25.41 -10.87 16.61
N ILE A 386 25.31 -9.68 16.00
CA ILE A 386 25.32 -8.40 16.74
C ILE A 386 24.10 -8.29 17.68
N LYS A 387 23.00 -8.97 17.36
CA LYS A 387 21.80 -9.09 18.20
C LYS A 387 21.85 -10.21 19.24
N GLY A 388 22.99 -10.90 19.36
CA GLY A 388 23.23 -11.90 20.41
C GLY A 388 22.86 -13.34 20.05
N LYS A 389 22.84 -13.69 18.77
CA LYS A 389 22.79 -15.09 18.34
C LYS A 389 24.03 -15.83 18.87
N LYS A 390 23.84 -17.01 19.48
CA LYS A 390 24.94 -17.89 19.94
C LYS A 390 25.68 -18.52 18.76
N ILE A 391 26.99 -18.74 18.92
CA ILE A 391 27.87 -19.20 17.84
C ILE A 391 27.49 -20.58 17.28
N GLU A 392 26.98 -21.48 18.13
CA GLU A 392 26.48 -22.81 17.76
C GLU A 392 25.35 -22.79 16.71
N LYS A 393 24.62 -21.68 16.62
CA LYS A 393 23.50 -21.51 15.68
C LYS A 393 23.90 -20.74 14.42
N VAL A 394 25.14 -20.27 14.34
CA VAL A 394 25.65 -19.50 13.20
C VAL A 394 25.94 -20.45 12.04
N ASN A 395 25.64 -20.00 10.83
CA ASN A 395 25.90 -20.78 9.62
C ASN A 395 27.42 -21.03 9.47
N GLU A 396 27.83 -22.30 9.34
CA GLU A 396 29.23 -22.69 9.18
C GLU A 396 29.91 -22.01 7.99
N GLY A 397 29.19 -21.84 6.87
CA GLY A 397 29.72 -21.15 5.68
C GLY A 397 29.95 -19.65 5.89
N PHE A 398 29.27 -19.02 6.85
CA PHE A 398 29.59 -17.64 7.26
C PHE A 398 30.89 -17.59 8.07
N LEU A 399 31.09 -18.54 8.98
CA LEU A 399 32.31 -18.63 9.80
C LEU A 399 33.55 -18.93 8.94
N GLU A 400 33.40 -19.79 7.94
CA GLU A 400 34.46 -20.12 6.98
C GLU A 400 34.83 -18.89 6.14
N MET A 401 33.85 -18.15 5.61
CA MET A 401 34.08 -16.91 4.87
C MET A 401 34.84 -15.85 5.68
N VAL A 402 34.49 -15.67 6.97
CA VAL A 402 35.20 -14.70 7.83
C VAL A 402 36.65 -15.14 8.09
N LYS A 403 36.91 -16.44 8.19
CA LYS A 403 38.26 -16.99 8.37
C LYS A 403 39.11 -16.88 7.10
N GLU A 404 38.54 -17.22 5.94
CA GLU A 404 39.23 -17.18 4.64
C GLU A 404 39.56 -15.75 4.20
N ASN A 405 38.67 -14.79 4.47
CA ASN A 405 38.83 -13.39 4.02
C ASN A 405 39.29 -12.45 5.14
N LYS A 406 39.94 -12.99 6.19
CA LYS A 406 40.35 -12.22 7.37
C LYS A 406 41.18 -10.98 7.02
N GLU A 407 42.11 -11.09 6.07
CA GLU A 407 42.97 -9.98 5.65
C GLU A 407 42.23 -8.86 4.89
N GLU A 408 41.19 -9.21 4.12
CA GLU A 408 40.38 -8.25 3.39
C GLU A 408 39.37 -7.56 4.32
N ILE A 409 38.78 -8.31 5.25
CA ILE A 409 37.92 -7.79 6.32
C ILE A 409 38.69 -6.78 7.18
N MET A 410 39.93 -7.10 7.58
CA MET A 410 40.78 -6.20 8.37
C MET A 410 41.15 -4.89 7.63
N LYS A 411 41.05 -4.86 6.29
CA LYS A 411 41.33 -3.65 5.49
C LYS A 411 40.08 -2.83 5.17
N GLU A 412 38.93 -3.47 4.97
CA GLU A 412 37.72 -2.81 4.46
C GLU A 412 36.66 -2.51 5.53
N TRP A 413 36.64 -3.24 6.65
CA TRP A 413 35.57 -3.11 7.65
C TRP A 413 35.94 -2.10 8.73
N PRO A 414 34.94 -1.47 9.39
CA PRO A 414 35.21 -0.60 10.54
C PRO A 414 35.85 -1.36 11.71
N GLU A 415 36.83 -0.73 12.37
CA GLU A 415 37.67 -1.35 13.40
C GLU A 415 36.85 -1.96 14.55
N GLU A 416 35.82 -1.27 15.03
CA GLU A 416 34.96 -1.77 16.11
C GLU A 416 34.10 -2.97 15.70
N LEU A 417 33.70 -3.05 14.43
CA LEU A 417 32.99 -4.21 13.91
C LEU A 417 33.94 -5.41 13.77
N ILE A 418 35.19 -5.18 13.36
CA ILE A 418 36.24 -6.21 13.31
C ILE A 418 36.52 -6.74 14.73
N ASN A 419 36.75 -5.85 15.69
CA ASN A 419 37.01 -6.20 17.08
C ASN A 419 35.89 -7.06 17.65
N PHE A 420 34.63 -6.64 17.45
CA PHE A 420 33.47 -7.41 17.91
C PHE A 420 33.43 -8.83 17.32
N ILE A 421 33.61 -8.97 16.00
CA ILE A 421 33.55 -10.28 15.33
C ILE A 421 34.71 -11.18 15.72
N LEU A 422 35.92 -10.63 15.86
CA LEU A 422 37.09 -11.40 16.26
C LEU A 422 36.97 -11.88 17.71
N THR A 423 36.51 -11.04 18.64
CA THR A 423 36.23 -11.45 20.02
C THR A 423 35.14 -12.51 20.06
N TYR A 424 34.05 -12.33 19.31
CA TYR A 424 32.97 -13.32 19.18
C TYR A 424 33.47 -14.69 18.68
N ILE A 425 34.37 -14.71 17.68
CA ILE A 425 34.93 -15.95 17.13
C ILE A 425 35.92 -16.62 18.10
N ASN A 426 36.68 -15.84 18.86
CA ASN A 426 37.71 -16.36 19.77
C ASN A 426 37.13 -16.91 21.08
N GLU A 427 36.11 -16.25 21.64
CA GLU A 427 35.51 -16.62 22.95
C GLU A 427 34.42 -17.70 22.83
N LYS A 428 33.96 -18.03 21.60
CA LYS A 428 33.03 -19.12 21.26
C LYS A 428 31.80 -19.24 22.20
N GLU A 429 31.80 -20.21 23.11
CA GLU A 429 30.65 -20.58 23.96
C GLU A 429 30.43 -19.60 25.13
N ASP A 430 31.48 -18.89 25.55
CA ASP A 430 31.46 -17.98 26.70
C ASP A 430 31.22 -16.51 26.32
N PHE A 431 31.10 -16.19 25.03
CA PHE A 431 30.91 -14.81 24.58
C PHE A 431 29.53 -14.28 24.98
N ASN A 432 29.49 -13.27 25.85
CA ASN A 432 28.29 -12.53 26.21
C ASN A 432 28.24 -11.16 25.51
N PRO A 433 27.38 -10.96 24.50
CA PRO A 433 27.25 -9.69 23.78
C PRO A 433 26.90 -8.50 24.68
N GLU A 434 26.05 -8.69 25.69
CA GLU A 434 25.64 -7.60 26.60
C GLU A 434 26.82 -7.13 27.45
N GLU A 435 27.62 -8.06 27.97
CA GLU A 435 28.81 -7.75 28.77
C GLU A 435 29.92 -7.09 27.93
N TYR A 436 30.08 -7.53 26.67
CA TYR A 436 30.99 -6.91 25.71
C TYR A 436 30.63 -5.45 25.46
N PHE A 437 29.36 -5.15 25.14
CA PHE A 437 28.93 -3.78 24.87
C PHE A 437 28.93 -2.90 26.13
N ALA A 438 28.52 -3.44 27.28
CA ALA A 438 28.55 -2.72 28.56
C ALA A 438 29.98 -2.33 28.99
N THR A 439 30.98 -3.16 28.69
CA THR A 439 32.39 -2.86 28.98
C THR A 439 32.93 -1.79 28.04
N ARG A 440 32.61 -1.87 26.74
CA ARG A 440 33.03 -0.90 25.71
C ARG A 440 32.41 0.49 25.93
N GLU A 441 31.18 0.58 26.41
CA GLU A 441 30.52 1.86 26.70
C GLU A 441 31.16 2.64 27.85
N LYS A 442 31.86 1.95 28.75
CA LYS A 442 32.58 2.57 29.87
C LYS A 442 33.90 3.20 29.45
N ASP A 443 34.39 2.95 28.23
CA ASP A 443 35.60 3.59 27.69
C ASP A 443 35.29 4.98 27.09
N PRO A 444 35.73 6.08 27.73
CA PRO A 444 35.46 7.44 27.25
C PRO A 444 36.15 7.75 25.92
N ASN A 445 37.29 7.12 25.63
CA ASN A 445 38.06 7.37 24.41
C ASN A 445 37.36 6.78 23.20
N LEU A 446 36.81 5.57 23.35
CA LEU A 446 36.05 4.90 22.31
C LEU A 446 34.76 5.67 21.99
N LYS A 447 34.03 6.11 23.02
CA LYS A 447 32.82 6.91 22.86
C LYS A 447 33.09 8.21 22.09
N ASN A 448 34.20 8.89 22.40
CA ASN A 448 34.61 10.11 21.69
C ASN A 448 35.01 9.83 20.23
N SER A 449 35.68 8.71 19.96
CA SER A 449 36.05 8.30 18.59
C SER A 449 34.81 8.07 17.72
N LEU A 450 33.84 7.31 18.23
CA LEU A 450 32.61 6.99 17.51
C LEU A 450 31.73 8.22 17.27
N VAL A 451 31.69 9.15 18.22
CA VAL A 451 31.01 10.45 18.04
C VAL A 451 31.64 11.25 16.90
N LYS A 452 32.97 11.27 16.79
CA LYS A 452 33.67 11.94 15.68
C LYS A 452 33.34 11.29 14.33
N GLU A 453 33.35 9.97 14.25
CA GLU A 453 32.98 9.25 13.03
C GLU A 453 31.52 9.53 12.60
N GLU A 454 30.59 9.57 13.57
CA GLU A 454 29.19 9.89 13.34
C GLU A 454 29.00 11.32 12.80
N ILE A 455 29.73 12.29 13.37
CA ILE A 455 29.74 13.68 12.90
C ILE A 455 30.30 13.74 11.46
N ILE A 456 31.39 13.06 11.16
CA ILE A 456 32.01 13.03 9.82
C ILE A 456 31.06 12.43 8.77
N ASP A 457 30.38 11.32 9.08
CA ASP A 457 29.40 10.71 8.16
C ASP A 457 28.20 11.66 7.93
N ASN A 458 27.75 12.36 8.98
CA ASN A 458 26.70 13.35 8.84
C ASN A 458 27.15 14.55 8.01
N ILE A 459 28.39 15.05 8.16
CA ILE A 459 28.97 16.10 7.30
C ILE A 459 28.96 15.67 5.84
N LYS A 460 29.45 14.46 5.53
CA LYS A 460 29.45 13.92 4.15
C LYS A 460 28.02 13.89 3.57
N LYS A 461 27.03 13.55 4.40
CA LYS A 461 25.61 13.52 4.02
C LYS A 461 25.05 14.93 3.77
N VAL A 462 25.36 15.89 4.65
CA VAL A 462 24.92 17.30 4.51
C VAL A 462 25.54 17.92 3.26
N VAL A 463 26.86 17.81 3.09
CA VAL A 463 27.61 18.29 1.92
C VAL A 463 26.99 17.76 0.63
N ARG A 464 26.73 16.45 0.55
CA ARG A 464 26.15 15.83 -0.65
C ARG A 464 24.73 16.32 -0.95
N ARG A 465 23.93 16.61 0.09
CA ARG A 465 22.53 17.05 -0.05
C ARG A 465 22.40 18.52 -0.40
N GLN A 466 23.28 19.35 0.17
CA GLN A 466 23.34 20.79 -0.07
C GLN A 466 24.21 21.17 -1.28
N LYS A 467 24.93 20.20 -1.87
CA LYS A 467 25.87 20.40 -2.99
C LYS A 467 26.94 21.45 -2.65
N LEU A 468 27.57 21.29 -1.49
CA LEU A 468 28.65 22.17 -1.06
C LEU A 468 29.93 21.86 -1.82
N ASP A 469 30.75 22.88 -2.01
CA ASP A 469 32.05 22.76 -2.64
C ASP A 469 33.00 21.90 -1.80
N ASP A 470 33.96 21.26 -2.47
CA ASP A 470 34.89 20.34 -1.81
C ASP A 470 35.74 21.06 -0.75
N GLU A 471 36.01 22.36 -0.89
CA GLU A 471 36.73 23.18 0.10
C GLU A 471 35.99 23.23 1.45
N ILE A 472 34.70 23.59 1.44
CA ILE A 472 33.85 23.61 2.65
C ILE A 472 33.77 22.21 3.27
N LYS A 473 33.65 21.17 2.44
CA LYS A 473 33.63 19.77 2.90
C LYS A 473 34.93 19.37 3.59
N PHE A 474 36.10 19.73 3.05
CA PHE A 474 37.39 19.41 3.65
C PHE A 474 37.57 20.13 4.98
N GLU A 475 37.26 21.43 5.04
CA GLU A 475 37.35 22.22 6.27
C GLU A 475 36.42 21.68 7.37
N LEU A 476 35.18 21.31 7.02
CA LEU A 476 34.24 20.73 7.97
C LEU A 476 34.71 19.37 8.50
N ILE A 477 35.24 18.48 7.65
CA ILE A 477 35.75 17.18 8.09
C ILE A 477 36.99 17.34 8.98
N ASP A 478 37.91 18.24 8.61
CA ASP A 478 39.15 18.45 9.38
C ASP A 478 38.86 19.08 10.76
N SER A 479 37.82 19.93 10.84
CA SER A 479 37.35 20.54 12.09
C SER A 479 36.92 19.54 13.18
N VAL A 480 36.58 18.31 12.80
CA VAL A 480 36.19 17.23 13.74
C VAL A 480 37.43 16.62 14.42
N ASN A 481 38.57 16.64 13.73
CA ASN A 481 39.81 16.02 14.20
C ASN A 481 40.73 17.03 14.89
N LYS A 482 40.76 18.29 14.45
CA LYS A 482 41.62 19.36 14.99
C LYS A 482 40.90 20.71 14.95
N LYS A 483 41.39 21.70 15.72
CA LYS A 483 40.94 23.10 15.57
C LYS A 483 41.53 23.67 14.28
N VAL A 484 40.66 24.05 13.35
CA VAL A 484 41.03 24.60 12.03
C VAL A 484 40.56 26.05 11.95
N ASN A 485 41.38 26.93 11.37
CA ASN A 485 40.94 28.27 10.98
C ASN A 485 40.07 28.15 9.73
N LEU A 486 38.76 28.27 9.90
CA LEU A 486 37.79 28.20 8.82
C LEU A 486 37.87 29.44 7.91
N SER A 487 37.72 29.24 6.61
CA SER A 487 37.60 30.34 5.65
C SER A 487 36.31 31.14 5.86
N ASP A 488 36.29 32.40 5.40
CA ASP A 488 35.12 33.27 5.54
C ASP A 488 33.89 32.69 4.82
N ASN A 489 34.10 32.02 3.68
CA ASN A 489 33.06 31.29 2.95
C ASN A 489 32.45 30.15 3.79
N THR A 490 33.29 29.37 4.48
CA THR A 490 32.80 28.29 5.35
C THR A 490 32.06 28.85 6.56
N LYS A 491 32.56 29.94 7.18
CA LYS A 491 31.88 30.59 8.32
C LYS A 491 30.53 31.19 7.92
N GLU A 492 30.45 31.84 6.76
CA GLU A 492 29.21 32.39 6.23
C GLU A 492 28.20 31.26 5.96
N TRP A 493 28.66 30.16 5.36
CA TRP A 493 27.82 28.99 5.12
C TRP A 493 27.28 28.38 6.42
N ILE A 494 28.14 28.17 7.42
CA ILE A 494 27.69 27.60 8.70
C ILE A 494 26.68 28.55 9.35
N THR A 495 26.91 29.86 9.31
CA THR A 495 26.01 30.87 9.90
C THR A 495 24.64 30.85 9.22
N ASP A 496 24.62 30.83 7.87
CA ASP A 496 23.39 30.70 7.09
C ASP A 496 22.66 29.38 7.36
N PHE A 497 23.40 28.27 7.42
CA PHE A 497 22.85 26.95 7.69
C PHE A 497 22.19 26.84 9.08
N LEU A 498 22.82 27.41 10.12
CA LEU A 498 22.28 27.42 11.48
C LEU A 498 21.10 28.40 11.66
N SER A 499 21.02 29.45 10.83
CA SER A 499 19.92 30.43 10.87
C SER A 499 18.62 29.94 10.23
N LYS A 500 18.72 28.94 9.34
CA LYS A 500 17.59 28.34 8.61
C LYS A 500 16.99 27.15 9.37
N THR A 501 15.83 26.69 8.90
CA THR A 501 15.24 25.44 9.42
C THR A 501 16.19 24.27 9.16
N ILE A 502 16.73 23.69 10.24
CA ILE A 502 17.69 22.59 10.17
C ILE A 502 17.03 21.38 9.48
N PRO A 503 17.63 20.83 8.41
CA PRO A 503 17.06 19.68 7.73
C PRO A 503 16.98 18.45 8.64
N LYS A 504 15.87 17.71 8.57
CA LYS A 504 15.63 16.49 9.38
C LYS A 504 16.71 15.39 9.31
N TYR A 505 17.63 15.46 8.35
CA TYR A 505 18.72 14.50 8.19
C TYR A 505 20.02 14.92 8.89
N CYS A 506 20.09 16.15 9.40
CA CYS A 506 21.18 16.65 10.24
C CYS A 506 20.98 16.11 11.65
N ILE A 507 22.03 15.52 12.23
CA ILE A 507 21.99 15.07 13.63
C ILE A 507 22.33 16.23 14.58
N ASP A 508 21.80 16.17 15.80
CA ASP A 508 22.01 17.22 16.81
C ASP A 508 23.49 17.41 17.15
N LYS A 509 24.27 16.32 17.21
CA LYS A 509 25.72 16.38 17.46
C LYS A 509 26.46 17.23 16.42
N LEU A 510 26.09 17.12 15.13
CA LEU A 510 26.65 17.95 14.08
C LEU A 510 26.23 19.42 14.26
N TYR A 511 24.97 19.67 14.60
CA TYR A 511 24.49 21.02 14.85
C TYR A 511 25.27 21.72 15.97
N PHE A 512 25.51 21.03 17.09
CA PHE A 512 26.28 21.58 18.20
C PHE A 512 27.75 21.78 17.84
N HIS A 513 28.37 20.84 17.12
CA HIS A 513 29.73 20.97 16.60
C HIS A 513 29.87 22.22 15.71
N LEU A 514 28.96 22.40 14.75
CA LEU A 514 28.92 23.58 13.87
C LEU A 514 28.72 24.89 14.65
N LYS A 515 27.89 24.86 15.69
CA LYS A 515 27.66 26.02 16.56
C LYS A 515 28.88 26.38 17.40
N GLU A 516 29.70 25.42 17.82
CA GLU A 516 30.96 25.66 18.51
C GLU A 516 32.03 26.25 17.59
N LEU A 517 32.04 25.90 16.31
CA LEU A 517 33.00 26.43 15.34
C LEU A 517 32.83 27.92 15.02
N ILE A 518 31.63 28.48 15.25
CA ILE A 518 31.33 29.91 15.06
C ILE A 518 31.57 30.73 16.34
N LYS A 519 31.64 30.08 17.51
CA LYS A 519 31.99 30.75 18.79
C LYS A 519 33.48 30.99 18.87
#